data_AF-A0A6J8EUC2-F1
#
_entry.id   AF-A0A6J8EUC2-F1
#
_cell.length_a   1.000
_cell.length_b   1.000
_cell.length_c   1.000
_cell.angle_alpha   90.00
_cell.angle_beta   90.00
_cell.angle_gamma   90.00
#
_symmetry.space_group_name_H-M   'P 1'
#
loop_
_entity.id
_entity.type
_entity.pdbx_description
1 polymer ?
#
loop_
_entity_poly.entity_id
_entity_poly.type
_entity_poly.pdbx_seq_one_letter_code
_entity_poly.pdbx_strand_id
1 'polypeptide(L)'
;MTCEERKIAAVVGALIADAAAQPLHWNYKIDKLNNIIGDQKEIAFWEPSANPFYCRPTGSYSCYGDQSCVILKSLVSNNGLDVRSLQKSTYEFFGPNTDYDDKDNKEYESKSDVSKKVYPIKAGWRHASIKTFLKKYEEGLEDTGCDKDEQMDCVLRIVPVVALYAGRPDMLEKAESVIRVTQNSDTSVAVGLAAARILEQYILYGKKEDAIECVIEELSNPNRSNPQDLDKALAGQLRERRSSGLTEPYLVHSS
;
A
#
# COMPACT_ATOMS: atom_id res chain seq x y z
N MET A 1 8.23 24.50 2.13
CA MET A 1 6.94 23.86 2.48
C MET A 1 6.80 23.78 3.98
N THR A 2 5.66 24.19 4.54
CA THR A 2 5.26 24.01 5.94
C THR A 2 4.96 22.54 6.26
N CYS A 3 4.74 22.21 7.55
CA CYS A 3 4.30 20.87 7.94
C CYS A 3 2.95 20.49 7.30
N GLU A 4 1.99 21.42 7.30
CA GLU A 4 0.67 21.20 6.68
C GLU A 4 0.77 21.01 5.16
N GLU A 5 1.60 21.80 4.48
CA GLU A 5 1.85 21.60 3.05
C GLU A 5 2.48 20.23 2.75
N ARG A 6 3.34 19.72 3.66
CA ARG A 6 3.93 18.37 3.54
C ARG A 6 2.92 17.26 3.76
N LYS A 7 1.99 17.42 4.70
CA LYS A 7 0.88 16.46 4.89
C LYS A 7 0.03 16.35 3.63
N ILE A 8 -0.34 17.50 3.04
CA ILE A 8 -1.09 17.55 1.78
C ILE A 8 -0.27 16.91 0.65
N ALA A 9 1.00 17.28 0.51
CA ALA A 9 1.88 16.74 -0.53
C ALA A 9 2.08 15.22 -0.41
N ALA A 10 2.13 14.67 0.81
CA ALA A 10 2.22 13.24 1.04
C ALA A 10 0.99 12.50 0.48
N VAL A 11 -0.22 12.95 0.85
CA VAL A 11 -1.47 12.33 0.39
C VAL A 11 -1.64 12.47 -1.12
N VAL A 12 -1.52 13.71 -1.63
CA VAL A 12 -1.73 14.00 -3.06
C VAL A 12 -0.65 13.34 -3.92
N GLY A 13 0.62 13.42 -3.51
CA GLY A 13 1.73 12.82 -4.23
C GLY A 13 1.61 11.31 -4.32
N ALA A 14 1.18 10.64 -3.25
CA ALA A 14 1.01 9.19 -3.23
C ALA A 14 -0.16 8.74 -4.14
N LEU A 15 -1.28 9.46 -4.14
CA LEU A 15 -2.41 9.17 -5.03
C LEU A 15 -2.11 9.45 -6.51
N ILE A 16 -1.41 10.56 -6.80
CA ILE A 16 -0.94 10.87 -8.17
C ILE A 16 0.03 9.79 -8.65
N ALA A 17 0.98 9.38 -7.81
CA ALA A 17 1.95 8.34 -8.17
C ALA A 17 1.27 7.00 -8.48
N ASP A 18 0.26 6.61 -7.68
CA ASP A 18 -0.54 5.42 -7.95
C ASP A 18 -1.26 5.49 -9.30
N ALA A 19 -2.00 6.59 -9.57
CA ALA A 19 -2.69 6.78 -10.84
C ALA A 19 -1.73 6.85 -12.05
N ALA A 20 -0.54 7.45 -11.86
CA ALA A 20 0.48 7.56 -12.89
C ALA A 20 1.11 6.21 -13.23
N ALA A 21 1.34 5.35 -12.24
CA ALA A 21 1.99 4.05 -12.41
C ALA A 21 1.01 2.94 -12.82
N GLN A 22 -0.27 3.06 -12.46
CA GLN A 22 -1.33 2.06 -12.68
C GLN A 22 -1.32 1.41 -14.08
N PRO A 23 -1.16 2.16 -15.20
CA PRO A 23 -1.20 1.57 -16.53
C PRO A 23 -0.01 0.67 -16.87
N LEU A 24 1.09 0.74 -16.12
CA LEU A 24 2.29 -0.10 -16.30
C LEU A 24 2.47 -1.16 -15.20
N HIS A 25 1.59 -1.20 -14.19
CA HIS A 25 1.68 -2.12 -13.06
C HIS A 25 1.90 -3.58 -13.47
N TRP A 26 2.67 -4.29 -12.64
CA TRP A 26 2.85 -5.74 -12.68
C TRP A 26 3.43 -6.29 -14.00
N ASN A 27 4.15 -5.46 -14.75
CA ASN A 27 5.09 -5.91 -15.77
C ASN A 27 6.44 -6.31 -15.14
N TYR A 28 6.50 -7.53 -14.61
CA TYR A 28 7.67 -8.02 -13.85
C TYR A 28 8.90 -8.38 -14.71
N LYS A 29 8.71 -8.64 -16.01
CA LYS A 29 9.81 -8.96 -16.92
C LYS A 29 10.40 -7.65 -17.44
N ILE A 30 11.62 -7.31 -16.99
CA ILE A 30 12.30 -6.06 -17.37
C ILE A 30 12.39 -5.93 -18.90
N ASP A 31 12.78 -6.97 -19.63
CA ASP A 31 12.83 -6.92 -21.10
C ASP A 31 11.47 -6.61 -21.73
N LYS A 32 10.38 -7.16 -21.16
CA LYS A 32 9.02 -6.85 -21.62
C LYS A 32 8.68 -5.39 -21.34
N LEU A 33 8.99 -4.89 -20.14
CA LEU A 33 8.75 -3.50 -19.78
C LEU A 33 9.57 -2.55 -20.68
N ASN A 34 10.85 -2.84 -20.90
CA ASN A 34 11.73 -2.09 -21.79
C ASN A 34 11.20 -2.07 -23.22
N ASN A 35 10.68 -3.19 -23.72
CA ASN A 35 10.05 -3.24 -25.05
C ASN A 35 8.75 -2.43 -25.11
N ILE A 36 7.99 -2.34 -24.01
CA ILE A 36 6.77 -1.52 -23.93
C ILE A 36 7.13 -0.03 -23.96
N ILE A 37 8.07 0.40 -23.10
CA ILE A 37 8.40 1.83 -22.93
C ILE A 37 9.35 2.36 -24.00
N GLY A 38 10.19 1.49 -24.59
CA GLY A 38 11.23 1.88 -25.53
C GLY A 38 12.16 2.96 -24.96
N ASP A 39 12.41 4.00 -25.75
CA ASP A 39 13.24 5.15 -25.35
C ASP A 39 12.43 6.31 -24.70
N GLN A 40 11.16 6.07 -24.35
CA GLN A 40 10.30 7.11 -23.78
C GLN A 40 10.80 7.55 -22.40
N LYS A 41 10.91 8.87 -22.21
CA LYS A 41 11.34 9.47 -20.93
C LYS A 41 10.18 9.73 -19.98
N GLU A 42 9.00 10.00 -20.52
CA GLU A 42 7.78 10.26 -19.75
C GLU A 42 6.88 9.02 -19.81
N ILE A 43 6.89 8.24 -18.73
CA ILE A 43 6.15 6.98 -18.63
C ILE A 43 4.96 7.05 -17.66
N ALA A 44 4.72 8.21 -17.07
CA ALA A 44 3.56 8.45 -16.21
C ALA A 44 2.28 8.49 -17.05
N PHE A 45 1.18 7.93 -16.53
CA PHE A 45 -0.12 7.93 -17.19
C PHE A 45 -0.09 7.29 -18.59
N TRP A 46 0.61 6.16 -18.71
CA TRP A 46 0.84 5.50 -20.00
C TRP A 46 -0.46 5.06 -20.69
N GLU A 47 -0.65 5.44 -21.95
CA GLU A 47 -1.83 5.11 -22.76
C GLU A 47 -1.41 4.59 -24.15
N PRO A 48 -2.00 3.48 -24.64
CA PRO A 48 -2.95 2.62 -23.96
C PRO A 48 -2.31 1.84 -22.80
N SER A 49 -3.11 1.54 -21.76
CA SER A 49 -2.65 0.73 -20.62
C SER A 49 -1.94 -0.55 -21.08
N ALA A 50 -0.76 -0.80 -20.53
CA ALA A 50 0.03 -2.01 -20.76
C ALA A 50 -0.01 -2.97 -19.55
N ASN A 51 -0.96 -2.76 -18.64
CA ASN A 51 -1.17 -3.61 -17.48
C ASN A 51 -1.69 -4.99 -17.93
N PRO A 52 -1.02 -6.09 -17.57
CA PRO A 52 -1.38 -7.41 -18.09
C PRO A 52 -2.56 -8.06 -17.37
N PHE A 53 -3.11 -7.48 -16.29
CA PHE A 53 -4.11 -8.10 -15.43
C PHE A 53 -5.45 -7.38 -15.42
N TYR A 54 -5.45 -6.05 -15.39
CA TYR A 54 -6.66 -5.24 -15.38
C TYR A 54 -6.47 -3.94 -16.17
N CYS A 55 -7.56 -3.42 -16.70
CA CYS A 55 -7.57 -2.17 -17.44
C CYS A 55 -8.64 -1.24 -16.84
N ARG A 56 -8.21 -0.09 -16.36
CA ARG A 56 -9.05 1.03 -15.93
C ARG A 56 -8.70 2.26 -16.78
N PRO A 57 -9.58 3.28 -16.86
CA PRO A 57 -9.24 4.53 -17.52
C PRO A 57 -7.98 5.15 -16.91
N THR A 58 -7.03 5.56 -17.75
CA THR A 58 -5.81 6.24 -17.32
C THR A 58 -6.13 7.47 -16.46
N GLY A 59 -5.40 7.64 -15.36
CA GLY A 59 -5.69 8.65 -14.34
C GLY A 59 -6.65 8.17 -13.23
N SER A 60 -7.24 6.98 -13.36
CA SER A 60 -7.92 6.31 -12.26
C SER A 60 -6.90 5.69 -11.30
N TYR A 61 -7.28 5.55 -10.03
CA TYR A 61 -6.46 4.83 -9.06
C TYR A 61 -6.42 3.33 -9.35
N SER A 62 -5.40 2.66 -8.85
CA SER A 62 -5.43 1.21 -8.65
C SER A 62 -6.17 0.87 -7.35
N CYS A 63 -6.24 -0.41 -6.99
CA CYS A 63 -6.75 -0.82 -5.68
C CYS A 63 -5.92 -0.26 -4.52
N TYR A 64 -4.62 -0.03 -4.71
CA TYR A 64 -3.78 0.63 -3.70
C TYR A 64 -4.30 2.04 -3.41
N GLY A 65 -4.45 2.88 -4.45
CA GLY A 65 -4.90 4.27 -4.29
C GLY A 65 -6.35 4.37 -3.82
N ASP A 66 -7.23 3.50 -4.30
CA ASP A 66 -8.62 3.45 -3.84
C ASP A 66 -8.73 3.05 -2.35
N GLN A 67 -7.93 2.09 -1.87
CA GLN A 67 -7.88 1.76 -0.44
C GLN A 67 -7.44 2.98 0.39
N SER A 68 -6.42 3.71 -0.07
CA SER A 68 -5.94 4.93 0.58
C SER A 68 -7.03 6.03 0.60
N CYS A 69 -7.78 6.19 -0.49
CA CYS A 69 -8.91 7.12 -0.57
C CYS A 69 -10.05 6.77 0.39
N VAL A 70 -10.40 5.47 0.51
CA VAL A 70 -11.42 5.00 1.47
C VAL A 70 -10.99 5.33 2.90
N ILE A 71 -9.72 5.07 3.24
CA ILE A 71 -9.16 5.41 4.56
C ILE A 71 -9.24 6.91 4.80
N LEU A 72 -8.79 7.74 3.86
CA LEU A 72 -8.85 9.21 3.98
C LEU A 72 -10.28 9.71 4.23
N LYS A 73 -11.24 9.24 3.43
CA LYS A 73 -12.66 9.63 3.57
C LYS A 73 -13.24 9.20 4.91
N SER A 74 -12.90 7.99 5.38
CA SER A 74 -13.34 7.50 6.69
C SER A 74 -12.77 8.34 7.83
N LEU A 75 -11.47 8.68 7.78
CA LEU A 75 -10.82 9.54 8.77
C LEU A 75 -11.48 10.93 8.86
N VAL A 76 -11.78 11.54 7.71
CA VAL A 76 -12.45 12.85 7.65
C VAL A 76 -13.87 12.76 8.20
N SER A 77 -14.63 11.75 7.77
CA SER A 77 -16.06 11.61 8.15
C SER A 77 -16.25 11.32 9.64
N ASN A 78 -15.27 10.66 10.27
CA ASN A 78 -15.33 10.28 11.68
C ASN A 78 -14.47 11.18 12.59
N ASN A 79 -13.85 12.23 12.05
CA ASN A 79 -12.93 13.13 12.77
C ASN A 79 -11.77 12.37 13.48
N GLY A 80 -11.25 11.35 12.82
CA GLY A 80 -10.27 10.42 13.37
C GLY A 80 -10.53 8.97 12.94
N LEU A 81 -9.70 8.05 13.44
CA LEU A 81 -9.86 6.62 13.18
C LEU A 81 -11.03 6.05 13.98
N ASP A 82 -12.04 5.57 13.26
CA ASP A 82 -13.05 4.63 13.74
C ASP A 82 -12.94 3.33 12.91
N VAL A 83 -12.46 2.25 13.53
CA VAL A 83 -12.15 1.00 12.83
C VAL A 83 -13.39 0.35 12.24
N ARG A 84 -14.52 0.38 12.96
CA ARG A 84 -15.78 -0.23 12.49
C ARG A 84 -16.33 0.51 11.27
N SER A 85 -16.27 1.84 11.29
CA SER A 85 -16.66 2.69 10.17
C SER A 85 -15.73 2.49 8.98
N LEU A 86 -14.41 2.35 9.21
CA LEU A 86 -13.46 2.03 8.16
C LEU A 86 -13.73 0.65 7.54
N GLN A 87 -13.99 -0.38 8.34
CA GLN A 87 -14.39 -1.71 7.83
C GLN A 87 -15.66 -1.59 6.98
N LYS A 88 -16.68 -0.90 7.48
CA LYS A 88 -17.93 -0.68 6.73
C LYS A 88 -17.68 0.04 5.39
N SER A 89 -16.95 1.16 5.38
CA SER A 89 -16.63 1.88 4.16
C SER A 89 -15.78 1.07 3.18
N THR A 90 -14.89 0.21 3.69
CA THR A 90 -14.11 -0.71 2.86
C THR A 90 -15.01 -1.75 2.21
N TYR A 91 -15.94 -2.33 2.96
CA TYR A 91 -16.92 -3.29 2.44
C TYR A 91 -17.84 -2.64 1.39
N GLU A 92 -18.36 -1.44 1.66
CA GLU A 92 -19.22 -0.71 0.71
C GLU A 92 -18.50 -0.37 -0.59
N PHE A 93 -17.20 -0.09 -0.55
CA PHE A 93 -16.42 0.32 -1.73
C PHE A 93 -15.95 -0.87 -2.58
N PHE A 94 -15.51 -1.96 -1.95
CA PHE A 94 -14.92 -3.11 -2.65
C PHE A 94 -15.86 -4.31 -2.79
N GLY A 95 -16.98 -4.31 -2.06
CA GLY A 95 -17.91 -5.43 -1.93
C GLY A 95 -18.82 -5.66 -3.13
N PRO A 96 -19.93 -6.38 -2.94
CA PRO A 96 -20.84 -6.74 -4.01
C PRO A 96 -21.44 -5.55 -4.76
N ASN A 97 -21.69 -5.70 -6.07
CA ASN A 97 -22.30 -4.69 -6.95
C ASN A 97 -21.48 -3.40 -7.14
N THR A 98 -20.15 -3.48 -7.03
CA THR A 98 -19.21 -2.36 -7.25
C THR A 98 -18.36 -2.59 -8.50
N ASP A 99 -17.57 -1.60 -8.91
CA ASP A 99 -16.58 -1.73 -10.00
C ASP A 99 -15.46 -2.74 -9.70
N TYR A 100 -15.40 -3.23 -8.46
CA TYR A 100 -14.51 -4.30 -8.03
C TYR A 100 -15.19 -5.68 -8.07
N ASP A 101 -16.51 -5.74 -8.26
CA ASP A 101 -17.29 -6.99 -8.28
C ASP A 101 -17.27 -7.72 -9.62
N ASP A 102 -16.05 -7.95 -10.09
CA ASP A 102 -15.76 -8.69 -11.31
C ASP A 102 -15.73 -10.21 -11.05
N LYS A 103 -16.34 -10.98 -11.94
CA LYS A 103 -16.46 -12.44 -11.80
C LYS A 103 -15.11 -13.15 -11.89
N ASP A 104 -14.20 -12.66 -12.73
CA ASP A 104 -12.89 -13.29 -12.97
C ASP A 104 -11.89 -12.96 -11.86
N ASN A 105 -12.17 -11.91 -11.07
CA ASN A 105 -11.35 -11.47 -9.94
C ASN A 105 -12.08 -11.54 -8.58
N LYS A 106 -13.25 -12.20 -8.50
CA LYS A 106 -14.03 -12.27 -7.25
C LYS A 106 -13.33 -13.03 -6.13
N GLU A 107 -12.76 -14.19 -6.43
CA GLU A 107 -12.12 -15.08 -5.46
C GLU A 107 -10.61 -15.20 -5.70
N TYR A 108 -9.88 -15.71 -4.71
CA TYR A 108 -8.47 -16.07 -4.89
C TYR A 108 -8.38 -17.48 -5.46
N GLU A 109 -7.72 -17.63 -6.61
CA GLU A 109 -7.44 -18.92 -7.23
C GLU A 109 -5.92 -19.12 -7.32
N SER A 110 -5.46 -20.34 -7.05
CA SER A 110 -4.04 -20.67 -7.18
C SER A 110 -3.63 -20.68 -8.66
N LYS A 111 -2.35 -20.39 -8.96
CA LYS A 111 -1.85 -20.32 -10.35
C LYS A 111 -2.05 -21.64 -11.14
N SER A 112 -2.14 -22.79 -10.47
CA SER A 112 -2.35 -24.09 -11.10
C SER A 112 -3.80 -24.34 -11.54
N ASP A 113 -4.76 -23.58 -11.00
CA ASP A 113 -6.20 -23.79 -11.23
C ASP A 113 -6.79 -22.80 -12.25
N VAL A 114 -5.94 -21.98 -12.88
CA VAL A 114 -6.37 -20.96 -13.84
C VAL A 114 -6.85 -21.65 -15.12
N SER A 115 -8.15 -21.97 -15.15
CA SER A 115 -8.90 -22.10 -16.41
C SER A 115 -8.69 -20.83 -17.25
N LYS A 116 -8.80 -20.91 -18.58
CA LYS A 116 -8.42 -19.86 -19.56
C LYS A 116 -9.08 -18.49 -19.28
N LYS A 117 -8.57 -17.72 -18.31
CA LYS A 117 -9.01 -16.35 -18.00
C LYS A 117 -8.49 -15.42 -19.10
N VAL A 118 -9.38 -14.58 -19.62
CA VAL A 118 -9.03 -13.56 -20.61
C VAL A 118 -8.62 -12.30 -19.85
N TYR A 119 -7.33 -12.03 -19.79
CA TYR A 119 -6.79 -10.79 -19.23
C TYR A 119 -6.41 -9.80 -20.33
N PRO A 120 -6.42 -8.48 -20.05
CA PRO A 120 -6.82 -7.84 -18.80
C PRO A 120 -8.34 -7.77 -18.61
N ILE A 121 -8.82 -7.88 -17.36
CA ILE A 121 -10.22 -7.59 -17.02
C ILE A 121 -10.52 -6.11 -17.20
N LYS A 122 -11.78 -5.74 -17.44
CA LYS A 122 -12.21 -4.33 -17.58
C LYS A 122 -12.85 -3.80 -16.28
N ALA A 123 -12.17 -4.01 -15.16
CA ALA A 123 -12.65 -3.71 -13.81
C ALA A 123 -11.48 -3.39 -12.86
N GLY A 124 -11.79 -3.01 -11.62
CA GLY A 124 -10.79 -2.88 -10.56
C GLY A 124 -10.25 -4.25 -10.12
N TRP A 125 -8.96 -4.34 -9.84
CA TRP A 125 -8.35 -5.57 -9.33
C TRP A 125 -8.42 -5.61 -7.80
N ARG A 126 -9.27 -6.46 -7.22
CA ARG A 126 -9.27 -6.80 -5.79
C ARG A 126 -8.01 -7.57 -5.43
N HIS A 127 -7.29 -7.07 -4.44
CA HIS A 127 -6.11 -7.74 -3.88
C HIS A 127 -6.52 -8.92 -2.98
N ALA A 128 -5.59 -9.83 -2.67
CA ALA A 128 -5.87 -10.96 -1.81
C ALA A 128 -6.29 -10.51 -0.39
N SER A 129 -5.65 -9.48 0.15
CA SER A 129 -6.05 -8.77 1.37
C SER A 129 -7.52 -8.34 1.37
N ILE A 130 -7.99 -7.71 0.29
CA ILE A 130 -9.38 -7.27 0.13
C ILE A 130 -10.35 -8.44 0.02
N LYS A 131 -10.00 -9.50 -0.73
CA LYS A 131 -10.85 -10.69 -0.85
C LYS A 131 -11.06 -11.37 0.50
N THR A 132 -9.99 -11.56 1.26
CA THR A 132 -10.08 -12.12 2.61
C THR A 132 -10.87 -11.19 3.54
N PHE A 133 -10.64 -9.88 3.47
CA PHE A 133 -11.40 -8.89 4.22
C PHE A 133 -12.91 -9.03 3.98
N LEU A 134 -13.36 -9.03 2.72
CA LEU A 134 -14.77 -9.12 2.37
C LEU A 134 -15.40 -10.40 2.94
N LYS A 135 -14.74 -11.55 2.75
CA LYS A 135 -15.20 -12.83 3.29
C LYS A 135 -15.35 -12.79 4.82
N LYS A 136 -14.31 -12.36 5.53
CA LYS A 136 -14.33 -12.31 7.00
C LYS A 136 -15.35 -11.30 7.54
N TYR A 137 -15.54 -10.19 6.85
CA TYR A 137 -16.54 -9.17 7.19
C TYR A 137 -17.97 -9.71 7.04
N GLU A 138 -18.26 -10.44 5.96
CA GLU A 138 -19.57 -11.12 5.75
C GLU A 138 -19.83 -12.22 6.79
N GLU A 139 -18.78 -12.91 7.25
CA GLU A 139 -18.85 -13.87 8.36
C GLU A 139 -19.04 -13.20 9.73
N GLY A 140 -18.97 -11.87 9.82
CA GLY A 140 -19.16 -11.10 11.06
C GLY A 140 -17.97 -11.14 12.01
N LEU A 141 -16.75 -11.46 11.51
CA LEU A 141 -15.54 -11.49 12.31
C LEU A 141 -15.04 -10.08 12.63
N GLU A 142 -14.57 -9.85 13.86
CA GLU A 142 -13.93 -8.58 14.23
C GLU A 142 -12.53 -8.43 13.60
N ASP A 143 -11.74 -9.51 13.60
CA ASP A 143 -10.45 -9.57 12.91
C ASP A 143 -10.65 -9.93 11.43
N THR A 144 -10.67 -8.89 10.59
CA THR A 144 -10.94 -9.00 9.16
C THR A 144 -9.68 -9.09 8.29
N GLY A 145 -8.48 -8.91 8.85
CA GLY A 145 -7.26 -8.86 8.05
C GLY A 145 -6.80 -10.23 7.54
N CYS A 146 -6.09 -10.24 6.41
CA CYS A 146 -5.49 -11.44 5.83
C CYS A 146 -4.14 -11.76 6.48
N ASP A 147 -4.02 -12.94 7.08
CA ASP A 147 -2.82 -13.43 7.79
C ASP A 147 -1.67 -13.82 6.85
N LYS A 148 -1.97 -14.03 5.57
CA LYS A 148 -1.01 -14.51 4.55
C LYS A 148 -0.62 -13.46 3.52
N ASP A 149 -1.29 -12.31 3.53
CA ASP A 149 -0.99 -11.24 2.60
C ASP A 149 0.18 -10.41 3.13
N GLU A 150 1.32 -10.51 2.45
CA GLU A 150 2.54 -9.75 2.73
C GLU A 150 2.86 -8.76 1.60
N GLN A 151 1.84 -8.38 0.81
CA GLN A 151 1.99 -7.42 -0.27
C GLN A 151 2.17 -5.99 0.27
N MET A 152 2.63 -5.09 -0.59
CA MET A 152 3.00 -3.71 -0.24
C MET A 152 1.79 -2.78 0.03
N ASP A 153 0.58 -3.31 0.10
CA ASP A 153 -0.66 -2.55 0.34
C ASP A 153 -0.56 -1.64 1.58
N CYS A 154 0.06 -2.15 2.64
CA CYS A 154 0.24 -1.46 3.92
C CYS A 154 0.88 -0.06 3.75
N VAL A 155 1.83 0.11 2.82
CA VAL A 155 2.59 1.35 2.68
C VAL A 155 1.75 2.50 2.12
N LEU A 156 0.93 2.27 1.10
CA LEU A 156 0.09 3.35 0.55
C LEU A 156 -1.11 3.65 1.47
N ARG A 157 -1.60 2.63 2.19
CA ARG A 157 -2.75 2.72 3.10
C ARG A 157 -2.45 3.57 4.34
N ILE A 158 -1.22 3.58 4.83
CA ILE A 158 -0.86 4.38 6.00
C ILE A 158 -0.70 5.88 5.71
N VAL A 159 -0.59 6.29 4.44
CA VAL A 159 -0.30 7.69 4.09
C VAL A 159 -1.30 8.69 4.70
N PRO A 160 -2.63 8.49 4.58
CA PRO A 160 -3.61 9.39 5.21
C PRO A 160 -3.54 9.39 6.74
N VAL A 161 -3.19 8.24 7.33
CA VAL A 161 -3.07 8.09 8.78
C VAL A 161 -1.88 8.90 9.28
N VAL A 162 -0.72 8.75 8.66
CA VAL A 162 0.47 9.53 9.04
C VAL A 162 0.24 11.02 8.80
N ALA A 163 -0.39 11.40 7.69
CA ALA A 163 -0.74 12.79 7.43
C ALA A 163 -1.59 13.41 8.55
N LEU A 164 -2.58 12.68 9.06
CA LEU A 164 -3.44 13.14 10.16
C LEU A 164 -2.74 13.10 11.52
N TYR A 165 -1.95 12.07 11.80
CA TYR A 165 -1.46 11.75 13.14
C TYR A 165 0.02 12.07 13.39
N ALA A 166 0.80 12.50 12.38
CA ALA A 166 2.23 12.81 12.54
C ALA A 166 2.51 13.73 13.73
N GLY A 167 3.50 13.36 14.54
CA GLY A 167 3.92 14.05 15.76
C GLY A 167 3.11 13.67 17.00
N ARG A 168 2.09 12.81 16.88
CA ARG A 168 1.31 12.33 18.02
C ARG A 168 1.84 10.97 18.50
N PRO A 169 1.84 10.72 19.82
CA PRO A 169 2.34 9.46 20.38
C PRO A 169 1.50 8.24 19.98
N ASP A 170 0.25 8.43 19.55
CA ASP A 170 -0.66 7.37 19.12
C ASP A 170 -0.60 7.05 17.62
N MET A 171 0.24 7.75 16.82
CA MET A 171 0.28 7.60 15.35
C MET A 171 0.47 6.15 14.89
N LEU A 172 1.44 5.44 15.48
CA LEU A 172 1.76 4.07 15.09
C LEU A 172 0.67 3.07 15.49
N GLU A 173 0.01 3.27 16.63
CA GLU A 173 -1.15 2.47 17.03
C GLU A 173 -2.30 2.62 16.02
N LYS A 174 -2.55 3.85 15.56
CA LYS A 174 -3.56 4.11 14.52
C LYS A 174 -3.16 3.51 13.18
N ALA A 175 -1.89 3.61 12.80
CA ALA A 175 -1.38 3.03 11.57
C ALA A 175 -1.50 1.50 11.57
N GLU A 176 -1.11 0.84 12.65
CA GLU A 176 -1.26 -0.61 12.82
C GLU A 176 -2.73 -1.03 12.74
N SER A 177 -3.61 -0.34 13.47
CA SER A 177 -5.06 -0.61 13.45
C SER A 177 -5.64 -0.54 12.04
N VAL A 178 -5.18 0.43 11.23
CA VAL A 178 -5.59 0.56 9.82
C VAL A 178 -5.02 -0.58 8.97
N ILE A 179 -3.74 -0.93 9.11
CA ILE A 179 -3.12 -2.05 8.38
C ILE A 179 -3.93 -3.34 8.61
N ARG A 180 -4.20 -3.64 9.90
CA ARG A 180 -4.92 -4.83 10.38
C ARG A 180 -6.35 -4.98 9.87
N VAL A 181 -6.97 -3.92 9.33
CA VAL A 181 -8.28 -4.04 8.68
C VAL A 181 -8.25 -5.04 7.51
N THR A 182 -7.22 -5.03 6.66
CA THR A 182 -7.16 -5.93 5.49
C THR A 182 -5.92 -6.83 5.45
N GLN A 183 -4.86 -6.55 6.24
CA GLN A 183 -3.65 -7.36 6.33
C GLN A 183 -3.28 -7.59 7.80
N ASN A 184 -3.19 -8.84 8.22
CA ASN A 184 -2.91 -9.25 9.60
C ASN A 184 -1.64 -10.12 9.70
N SER A 185 -0.64 -9.86 8.86
CA SER A 185 0.67 -10.53 8.91
C SER A 185 1.71 -9.67 9.61
N ASP A 186 2.62 -10.28 10.38
CA ASP A 186 3.69 -9.55 11.08
C ASP A 186 4.58 -8.76 10.11
N THR A 187 4.83 -9.32 8.92
CA THR A 187 5.56 -8.66 7.83
C THR A 187 4.86 -7.38 7.38
N SER A 188 3.55 -7.42 7.09
CA SER A 188 2.81 -6.23 6.63
C SER A 188 2.76 -5.13 7.69
N VAL A 189 2.62 -5.51 8.97
CA VAL A 189 2.59 -4.56 10.08
C VAL A 189 3.97 -3.93 10.27
N ALA A 190 5.03 -4.73 10.35
CA ALA A 190 6.38 -4.21 10.54
C ALA A 190 6.82 -3.31 9.37
N VAL A 191 6.57 -3.71 8.13
CA VAL A 191 6.88 -2.91 6.93
C VAL A 191 6.05 -1.62 6.90
N GLY A 192 4.75 -1.72 7.14
CA GLY A 192 3.86 -0.55 7.14
C GLY A 192 4.21 0.47 8.23
N LEU A 193 4.57 0.02 9.44
CA LEU A 193 5.00 0.88 10.52
C LEU A 193 6.39 1.49 10.28
N ALA A 194 7.33 0.74 9.69
CA ALA A 194 8.61 1.31 9.26
C ALA A 194 8.41 2.40 8.21
N ALA A 195 7.53 2.17 7.22
CA ALA A 195 7.17 3.18 6.23
C ALA A 195 6.48 4.40 6.86
N ALA A 196 5.63 4.20 7.87
CA ALA A 196 4.98 5.27 8.60
C ALA A 196 5.99 6.17 9.34
N ARG A 197 6.99 5.58 10.01
CA ARG A 197 8.10 6.32 10.66
C ARG A 197 8.89 7.13 9.64
N ILE A 198 9.23 6.54 8.50
CA ILE A 198 9.95 7.24 7.43
C ILE A 198 9.13 8.44 6.94
N LEU A 199 7.86 8.23 6.61
CA LEU A 199 6.98 9.29 6.13
C LEU A 199 6.80 10.41 7.17
N GLU A 200 6.67 10.05 8.45
CA GLU A 200 6.57 11.01 9.54
C GLU A 200 7.81 11.92 9.62
N GLN A 201 9.03 11.37 9.45
CA GLN A 201 10.24 12.19 9.41
C GLN A 201 10.15 13.29 8.34
N TYR A 202 9.71 12.93 7.13
CA TYR A 202 9.54 13.89 6.04
C TYR A 202 8.41 14.88 6.29
N ILE A 203 7.29 14.45 6.89
CA ILE A 203 6.18 15.35 7.22
C ILE A 203 6.59 16.36 8.28
N LEU A 204 7.22 15.92 9.37
CA LEU A 204 7.58 16.81 10.48
C LEU A 204 8.75 17.72 10.14
N TYR A 205 9.75 17.21 9.41
CA TYR A 205 11.03 17.89 9.27
C TYR A 205 11.43 18.25 7.84
N GLY A 206 10.69 17.79 6.84
CA GLY A 206 11.04 17.96 5.43
C GLY A 206 12.17 17.02 4.99
N LYS A 207 12.79 17.31 3.85
CA LYS A 207 13.90 16.51 3.34
C LYS A 207 15.11 16.64 4.27
N LYS A 208 15.53 15.51 4.83
CA LYS A 208 16.75 15.38 5.65
C LYS A 208 17.57 14.19 5.16
N GLU A 209 18.89 14.35 5.15
CA GLU A 209 19.81 13.29 4.71
C GLU A 209 19.83 12.11 5.69
N ASP A 210 19.59 12.37 6.97
CA ASP A 210 19.61 11.41 8.07
C ASP A 210 18.23 10.80 8.39
N ALA A 211 17.16 11.16 7.69
CA ALA A 211 15.81 10.68 7.99
C ALA A 211 15.70 9.15 8.09
N ILE A 212 16.40 8.44 7.19
CA ILE A 212 16.46 6.97 7.22
C ILE A 212 17.33 6.45 8.37
N GLU A 213 18.42 7.14 8.75
CA GLU A 213 19.21 6.74 9.92
C GLU A 213 18.39 6.88 11.20
N CYS A 214 17.66 7.98 11.38
CA CYS A 214 16.81 8.17 12.55
C CYS A 214 15.80 7.01 12.70
N VAL A 215 15.21 6.54 11.59
CA VAL A 215 14.31 5.38 11.63
C VAL A 215 15.06 4.07 11.92
N ILE A 216 16.24 3.87 11.34
CA ILE A 216 17.08 2.69 11.63
C ILE A 216 17.44 2.64 13.13
N GLU A 217 17.83 3.76 13.72
CA GLU A 217 18.13 3.90 15.15
C GLU A 217 16.89 3.62 16.00
N GLU A 218 15.74 4.17 15.62
CA GLU A 218 14.48 3.94 16.33
C GLU A 218 14.05 2.47 16.29
N LEU A 219 14.10 1.82 15.13
CA LEU A 219 13.80 0.38 14.99
C LEU A 219 14.78 -0.51 15.78
N SER A 220 16.02 -0.04 15.98
CA SER A 220 17.03 -0.75 16.76
C SER A 220 16.90 -0.51 18.28
N ASN A 221 16.09 0.45 18.71
CA ASN A 221 15.94 0.81 20.12
C ASN A 221 15.09 -0.25 20.87
N PRO A 222 15.60 -0.85 21.96
CA PRO A 222 14.85 -1.83 22.74
C PRO A 222 13.59 -1.26 23.40
N ASN A 223 13.53 0.06 23.64
CA ASN A 223 12.42 0.76 24.29
C ASN A 223 11.57 1.58 23.30
N ARG A 224 11.64 1.27 22.01
CA ARG A 224 10.89 1.98 20.96
C ARG A 224 9.37 1.88 21.17
N SER A 225 8.65 2.87 20.67
CA SER A 225 7.18 2.85 20.60
C SER A 225 6.71 1.76 19.64
N ASN A 226 5.62 1.07 19.97
CA ASN A 226 4.98 0.06 19.10
C ASN A 226 6.01 -0.96 18.50
N PRO A 227 6.66 -1.79 19.34
CA PRO A 227 7.69 -2.72 18.90
C PRO A 227 7.09 -3.89 18.11
N GLN A 228 7.73 -4.23 16.99
CA GLN A 228 7.45 -5.40 16.17
C GLN A 228 8.64 -6.36 16.18
N ASP A 229 8.37 -7.66 16.05
CA ASP A 229 9.40 -8.70 16.10
C ASP A 229 10.42 -8.58 14.95
N LEU A 230 9.98 -8.06 13.79
CA LEU A 230 10.79 -7.92 12.59
C LEU A 230 11.60 -6.61 12.52
N ASP A 231 11.47 -5.70 13.49
CA ASP A 231 12.09 -4.36 13.42
C ASP A 231 13.61 -4.40 13.25
N LYS A 232 14.29 -5.30 13.97
CA LYS A 232 15.76 -5.44 13.86
C LYS A 232 16.18 -5.92 12.48
N ALA A 233 15.42 -6.82 11.87
CA ALA A 233 15.68 -7.32 10.52
C ALA A 233 15.47 -6.20 9.49
N LEU A 234 14.38 -5.44 9.61
CA LEU A 234 14.09 -4.29 8.76
C LEU A 234 15.15 -3.19 8.90
N ALA A 235 15.61 -2.88 10.11
CA ALA A 235 16.71 -1.95 10.34
C ALA A 235 18.01 -2.40 9.64
N GLY A 236 18.28 -3.71 9.65
CA GLY A 236 19.38 -4.32 8.89
C GLY A 236 19.26 -4.09 7.38
N GLN A 237 18.09 -4.40 6.81
CA GLN A 237 17.84 -4.23 5.37
C GLN A 237 17.90 -2.76 4.93
N LEU A 238 17.33 -1.84 5.72
CA LEU A 238 17.40 -0.40 5.45
C LEU A 238 18.85 0.09 5.46
N ARG A 239 19.67 -0.38 6.40
CA ARG A 239 21.10 -0.04 6.48
C ARG A 239 21.89 -0.55 5.28
N GLU A 240 21.62 -1.79 4.86
CA GLU A 240 22.23 -2.39 3.67
C GLU A 240 21.89 -1.57 2.41
N ARG A 241 20.61 -1.30 2.17
CA ARG A 241 20.12 -0.57 0.99
C ARG A 241 20.61 0.87 0.90
N ARG A 242 20.80 1.52 2.04
CA ARG A 242 21.42 2.85 2.06
C ARG A 242 22.90 2.78 1.69
N SER A 243 23.62 1.77 2.17
CA SER A 243 25.07 1.65 1.98
C SER A 243 25.44 1.22 0.56
N SER A 244 24.61 0.43 -0.10
CA SER A 244 24.85 0.00 -1.49
C SER A 244 24.51 1.07 -2.54
N GLY A 245 23.83 2.16 -2.15
CA GLY A 245 23.15 3.02 -3.12
C GLY A 245 21.99 2.26 -3.79
N LEU A 246 21.04 2.99 -4.39
CA LEU A 246 19.93 2.37 -5.15
C LEU A 246 20.41 1.76 -6.49
N THR A 247 21.52 1.02 -6.51
CA THR A 247 22.18 0.64 -7.76
C THR A 247 21.52 -0.53 -8.48
N GLU A 248 20.74 -1.41 -7.83
CA GLU A 248 19.90 -2.41 -8.53
C GLU A 248 18.66 -2.85 -7.73
N PRO A 249 17.46 -2.93 -8.36
CA PRO A 249 16.29 -3.57 -7.75
C PRO A 249 16.52 -5.09 -7.66
N TYR A 250 16.55 -5.62 -6.43
CA TYR A 250 16.61 -7.07 -6.23
C TYR A 250 15.29 -7.71 -6.67
N LEU A 251 15.40 -8.54 -7.71
CA LEU A 251 14.41 -9.53 -8.10
C LEU A 251 14.22 -10.50 -6.93
N VAL A 252 13.01 -10.53 -6.36
CA VAL A 252 12.60 -11.65 -5.51
C VAL A 252 12.47 -12.86 -6.43
N HIS A 253 13.51 -13.69 -6.48
CA HIS A 253 13.41 -15.05 -6.99
C HIS A 253 12.54 -15.85 -6.03
N SER A 254 11.24 -15.92 -6.30
CA SER A 254 10.41 -17.00 -5.81
C SER A 254 10.55 -18.18 -6.78
N SER A 255 11.33 -19.17 -6.37
CA SER A 255 11.24 -20.56 -6.85
C SER A 255 9.86 -21.14 -6.56
#